data_AF-A0A6C8GXP5-F1
#
_entry.id   AF-A0A6C8GXP5-F1
#
_cell.length_a   1.000
_cell.length_b   1.000
_cell.length_c   1.000
_cell.angle_alpha   90.00
_cell.angle_beta   90.00
_cell.angle_gamma   90.00
#
_symmetry.space_group_name_H-M   'P 1'
#
loop_
_entity.id
_entity.type
_entity.pdbx_description
1 polymer ?
#
loop_
_entity_poly.entity_id
_entity_poly.type
_entity_poly.pdbx_seq_one_letter_code
_entity_poly.pdbx_strand_id
1 'polypeptide(L)'
;MMSSNPQVWESDKSRLRMVHVDEPGIRTVQIAGSDPVEMADAARINVESGAQIIDIKWKAAPRLLIYINMGCPAKKVNRKLAGSALLQYPDLVKSILIGVVNAVDVPVTLKIRTGWAPEHRNCVEIAQLAEDCGIQALSIHGRTRACLFNGEAEYDSIRAVKQKVSIPIIANGDITNPHKARAVLDYTGADALMIGRAAQGRPWIFREIQHYLDTGELLPPLPLAEVKRLLCTHVRELHDFYGQAKGYRIARKHVSWYLQEHAPDDQFRRTFNAIEDASEQLEALEAYFENFA
;
A
#
# COMPACT_ATOMS: atom_id res chain seq x y z
N MET A 1 -0.53 1.64 7.69
CA MET A 1 -0.30 3.06 8.05
C MET A 1 -0.88 3.38 9.41
N MET A 2 -0.05 4.03 10.21
CA MET A 2 -0.38 4.56 11.53
C MET A 2 -0.72 6.05 11.43
N SER A 3 -1.58 6.51 12.34
CA SER A 3 -1.92 7.93 12.45
C SER A 3 -0.82 8.63 13.23
N SER A 4 -0.45 9.86 12.90
CA SER A 4 0.44 10.66 13.75
C SER A 4 -0.20 11.04 15.08
N ASN A 5 -1.52 11.24 15.10
CA ASN A 5 -2.26 11.60 16.31
C ASN A 5 -2.16 10.48 17.38
N PRO A 6 -1.53 10.74 18.54
CA PRO A 6 -1.34 9.74 19.60
C PRO A 6 -2.66 9.31 20.26
N GLN A 7 -3.70 10.15 20.24
CA GLN A 7 -4.99 9.87 20.89
C GLN A 7 -5.72 8.62 20.36
N VAL A 8 -5.33 8.12 19.18
CA VAL A 8 -5.96 6.93 18.57
C VAL A 8 -5.09 5.67 18.67
N TRP A 9 -3.92 5.74 19.32
CA TRP A 9 -2.97 4.63 19.36
C TRP A 9 -3.40 3.49 20.26
N GLU A 10 -4.14 3.78 21.33
CA GLU A 10 -4.64 2.74 22.24
C GLU A 10 -5.77 1.88 21.63
N SER A 11 -6.37 2.32 20.51
CA SER A 11 -7.40 1.51 19.84
C SER A 11 -6.83 0.19 19.31
N ASP A 12 -7.61 -0.90 19.43
CA ASP A 12 -7.29 -2.22 18.85
C ASP A 12 -6.75 -2.12 17.42
N LYS A 13 -7.37 -1.26 16.62
CA LYS A 13 -7.03 -1.05 15.21
C LYS A 13 -5.63 -0.48 15.03
N SER A 14 -5.20 0.44 15.88
CA SER A 14 -3.86 1.03 15.81
C SER A 14 -2.84 0.04 16.36
N ARG A 15 -3.13 -0.63 17.48
CA ARG A 15 -2.26 -1.66 18.07
C ARG A 15 -1.94 -2.79 17.11
N LEU A 16 -2.95 -3.32 16.41
CA LEU A 16 -2.75 -4.38 15.40
C LEU A 16 -1.98 -3.92 14.15
N ARG A 17 -1.70 -2.61 14.02
CA ARG A 17 -0.93 -2.03 12.90
C ARG A 17 0.44 -1.49 13.32
N MET A 18 0.76 -1.56 14.61
CA MET A 18 2.11 -1.30 15.09
C MET A 18 3.02 -2.43 14.67
N VAL A 19 4.33 -2.17 14.73
CA VAL A 19 5.35 -3.16 14.39
C VAL A 19 5.18 -4.38 15.28
N HIS A 20 5.08 -5.55 14.66
CA HIS A 20 5.21 -6.82 15.36
C HIS A 20 6.64 -7.36 15.16
N VAL A 21 7.24 -7.89 16.21
CA VAL A 21 8.64 -8.38 16.20
C VAL A 21 8.86 -9.46 15.13
N ASP A 22 7.81 -10.21 14.79
CA ASP A 22 7.82 -11.32 13.83
C ASP A 22 7.50 -10.90 12.38
N GLU A 23 7.51 -9.60 12.05
CA GLU A 23 7.28 -9.15 10.68
C GLU A 23 8.40 -9.60 9.72
N PRO A 24 8.06 -10.16 8.53
CA PRO A 24 9.05 -10.66 7.58
C PRO A 24 9.79 -9.51 6.88
N GLY A 25 11.11 -9.70 6.68
CA GLY A 25 11.94 -8.78 5.91
C GLY A 25 12.25 -7.46 6.63
N ILE A 26 12.39 -6.37 5.86
CA ILE A 26 12.68 -5.04 6.39
C ILE A 26 11.38 -4.41 6.90
N ARG A 27 11.35 -4.05 8.18
CA ARG A 27 10.15 -3.48 8.83
C ARG A 27 9.96 -2.01 8.47
N THR A 28 9.15 -1.73 7.46
CA THR A 28 8.80 -0.37 7.02
C THR A 28 7.44 0.06 7.60
N VAL A 29 7.44 1.09 8.45
CA VAL A 29 6.20 1.66 8.98
C VAL A 29 5.85 2.95 8.27
N GLN A 30 4.65 2.99 7.70
CA GLN A 30 4.10 4.20 7.11
C GLN A 30 3.33 5.04 8.14
N ILE A 31 3.82 6.26 8.42
CA ILE A 31 3.17 7.25 9.29
C ILE A 31 2.45 8.32 8.49
N ALA A 32 1.42 8.92 9.08
CA ALA A 32 0.59 9.86 8.34
C ALA A 32 -0.12 10.92 9.19
N GLY A 33 0.03 12.18 8.76
CA GLY A 33 -0.41 13.38 9.47
C GLY A 33 -0.16 14.65 8.66
N SER A 34 -0.31 15.79 9.32
CA SER A 34 -0.11 17.13 8.74
C SER A 34 0.62 18.10 9.67
N ASP A 35 0.87 17.70 10.92
CA ASP A 35 1.58 18.51 11.90
C ASP A 35 3.03 18.00 12.01
N PRO A 36 4.05 18.86 11.81
CA PRO A 36 5.45 18.43 11.84
C PRO A 36 5.88 17.77 13.16
N VAL A 37 5.39 18.27 14.30
CA VAL A 37 5.76 17.75 15.63
C VAL A 37 5.12 16.39 15.86
N GLU A 38 3.82 16.25 15.59
CA GLU A 38 3.14 14.95 15.71
C GLU A 38 3.75 13.89 14.77
N MET A 39 4.19 14.30 13.57
CA MET A 39 4.83 13.40 12.62
C MET A 39 6.21 12.93 13.12
N ALA A 40 7.00 13.83 13.69
CA ALA A 40 8.30 13.50 14.29
C ALA A 40 8.14 12.54 15.48
N ASP A 41 7.19 12.80 16.37
CA ASP A 41 6.92 11.94 17.52
C ASP A 41 6.43 10.55 17.09
N ALA A 42 5.55 10.50 16.10
CA ALA A 42 5.11 9.23 15.52
C ALA A 42 6.28 8.45 14.89
N ALA A 43 7.25 9.13 14.27
CA ALA A 43 8.43 8.48 13.72
C ALA A 43 9.27 7.85 14.84
N ARG A 44 9.62 8.61 15.88
CA ARG A 44 10.41 8.13 17.03
C ARG A 44 9.79 6.90 17.67
N ILE A 45 8.50 6.96 17.95
CA ILE A 45 7.79 5.88 18.65
C ILE A 45 7.74 4.61 17.82
N ASN A 46 7.62 4.72 16.49
CA ASN A 46 7.66 3.55 15.63
C ASN A 46 9.06 2.95 15.49
N VAL A 47 10.09 3.79 15.49
CA VAL A 47 11.50 3.32 15.51
C VAL A 47 11.81 2.62 16.83
N GLU A 48 11.42 3.20 17.96
CA GLU A 48 11.53 2.56 19.30
C GLU A 48 10.76 1.23 19.36
N SER A 49 9.66 1.11 18.61
CA SER A 49 8.88 -0.12 18.47
C SER A 49 9.46 -1.12 17.46
N GLY A 50 10.61 -0.82 16.82
CA GLY A 50 11.34 -1.74 15.95
C GLY A 50 11.22 -1.49 14.44
N ALA A 51 10.66 -0.34 14.03
CA ALA A 51 10.66 0.07 12.62
C ALA A 51 12.09 0.35 12.13
N GLN A 52 12.48 -0.26 11.01
CA GLN A 52 13.78 -0.07 10.37
C GLN A 52 13.75 0.98 9.26
N ILE A 53 12.55 1.31 8.75
CA ILE A 53 12.32 2.39 7.79
C ILE A 53 11.03 3.11 8.19
N ILE A 54 11.05 4.44 8.16
CA ILE A 54 9.84 5.27 8.29
C ILE A 54 9.43 5.77 6.92
N ASP A 55 8.24 5.39 6.46
CA ASP A 55 7.66 5.94 5.24
C ASP A 55 6.68 7.08 5.59
N ILE A 56 6.99 8.29 5.14
CA ILE A 56 6.08 9.41 5.24
C ILE A 56 5.07 9.29 4.12
N LYS A 57 3.81 9.33 4.52
CA LYS A 57 2.73 9.55 3.58
C LYS A 57 1.64 10.34 4.24
N TRP A 58 1.06 11.24 3.50
CA TRP A 58 0.00 12.05 4.05
C TRP A 58 -1.33 11.28 4.01
N LYS A 59 -2.08 11.35 5.11
CA LYS A 59 -3.39 10.70 5.25
C LYS A 59 -4.50 11.63 4.79
N ALA A 60 -5.52 11.09 4.16
CA ALA A 60 -6.84 11.68 4.25
C ALA A 60 -7.76 10.73 5.01
N ALA A 61 -8.51 11.23 5.99
CA ALA A 61 -9.42 10.45 6.83
C ALA A 61 -10.84 10.36 6.23
N PRO A 62 -11.77 9.64 6.87
CA PRO A 62 -12.34 8.48 6.23
C PRO A 62 -13.80 8.71 5.92
N ARG A 63 -14.20 8.56 4.66
CA ARG A 63 -15.55 8.16 4.27
C ARG A 63 -15.55 7.77 2.80
N LEU A 64 -14.92 6.64 2.51
CA LEU A 64 -15.39 5.67 1.52
C LEU A 64 -14.61 4.38 1.73
N LEU A 65 -15.34 3.29 2.00
CA LEU A 65 -14.80 1.95 2.08
C LEU A 65 -14.27 1.53 0.70
N ILE A 66 -13.01 1.10 0.65
CA ILE A 66 -12.42 -0.06 -0.05
C ILE A 66 -10.89 0.14 -0.04
N TYR A 67 -10.17 -0.98 0.11
CA TYR A 67 -8.83 -1.12 0.67
C TYR A 67 -7.66 -0.85 -0.32
N ILE A 68 -6.45 -0.75 0.28
CA ILE A 68 -5.12 -0.39 -0.26
C ILE A 68 -4.92 1.11 -0.48
N ASN A 69 -4.09 1.66 0.40
CA ASN A 69 -3.93 3.07 0.62
C ASN A 69 -2.60 3.50 -0.02
N MET A 70 -2.62 4.25 -1.13
CA MET A 70 -1.40 4.61 -1.90
C MET A 70 -1.44 6.05 -2.49
N GLY A 71 -1.96 7.02 -1.73
CA GLY A 71 -1.93 8.45 -2.07
C GLY A 71 -3.30 9.10 -1.81
N CYS A 72 -3.78 9.01 -0.57
CA CYS A 72 -5.22 9.09 -0.28
C CYS A 72 -5.84 10.43 -0.72
N PRO A 73 -6.86 10.41 -1.60
CA PRO A 73 -7.47 11.62 -2.12
C PRO A 73 -8.64 12.15 -1.28
N ALA A 74 -8.98 11.53 -0.14
CA ALA A 74 -10.07 12.02 0.71
C ALA A 74 -9.72 13.39 1.33
N LYS A 75 -10.70 14.06 1.96
CA LYS A 75 -10.63 15.52 2.16
C LYS A 75 -10.06 15.97 3.52
N LYS A 76 -10.06 15.16 4.59
CA LYS A 76 -9.74 15.64 5.96
C LYS A 76 -9.18 14.55 6.88
N VAL A 77 -8.18 14.85 7.72
CA VAL A 77 -7.81 14.08 8.92
C VAL A 77 -7.97 14.98 10.12
N ASN A 78 -8.72 14.54 11.13
CA ASN A 78 -8.95 15.34 12.35
C ASN A 78 -9.39 16.79 12.04
N ARG A 79 -10.30 16.94 11.05
CA ARG A 79 -10.78 18.23 10.49
C ARG A 79 -9.73 19.12 9.78
N LYS A 80 -8.45 18.75 9.74
CA LYS A 80 -7.37 19.44 9.03
C LYS A 80 -7.13 18.85 7.62
N LEU A 81 -6.61 19.66 6.70
CA LEU A 81 -6.14 19.20 5.39
C LEU A 81 -4.90 18.32 5.59
N ALA A 82 -4.93 17.14 5.01
CA ALA A 82 -3.84 16.18 5.04
C ALA A 82 -3.95 15.32 3.77
N GLY A 83 -2.97 14.46 3.51
CA GLY A 83 -2.96 13.67 2.29
C GLY A 83 -2.24 14.40 1.16
N SER A 84 -2.55 13.98 -0.06
CA SER A 84 -2.13 14.72 -1.25
C SER A 84 -2.68 16.15 -1.31
N ALA A 85 -3.53 16.58 -0.37
CA ALA A 85 -3.84 17.99 -0.14
C ALA A 85 -2.62 18.82 0.25
N LEU A 86 -1.64 18.22 0.92
CA LEU A 86 -0.41 18.88 1.32
C LEU A 86 0.51 19.20 0.14
N LEU A 87 0.29 18.57 -1.03
CA LEU A 87 1.01 18.93 -2.26
C LEU A 87 0.73 20.37 -2.71
N GLN A 88 -0.33 21.03 -2.21
CA GLN A 88 -0.60 22.44 -2.47
C GLN A 88 0.23 23.39 -1.58
N TYR A 89 0.94 22.87 -0.59
CA TYR A 89 1.65 23.66 0.42
C TYR A 89 3.10 23.15 0.59
N PRO A 90 4.01 23.42 -0.38
CA PRO A 90 5.40 22.96 -0.33
C PRO A 90 6.14 23.32 0.98
N ASP A 91 5.89 24.50 1.56
CA ASP A 91 6.50 24.92 2.83
C ASP A 91 6.11 24.02 4.02
N LEU A 92 4.84 23.59 4.06
CA LEU A 92 4.37 22.66 5.08
C LEU A 92 4.93 21.26 4.84
N VAL A 93 5.04 20.84 3.57
CA VAL A 93 5.72 19.59 3.22
C VAL A 93 7.16 19.63 3.73
N LYS A 94 7.91 20.68 3.40
CA LYS A 94 9.30 20.89 3.87
C LYS A 94 9.41 20.76 5.39
N SER A 95 8.53 21.46 6.11
CA SER A 95 8.53 21.44 7.58
C SER A 95 8.31 20.04 8.15
N ILE A 96 7.40 19.25 7.55
CA ILE A 96 7.16 17.86 7.96
C ILE A 96 8.37 16.98 7.65
N LEU A 97 8.94 17.08 6.45
CA LEU A 97 10.07 16.23 6.04
C LEU A 97 11.28 16.47 6.94
N ILE A 98 11.68 17.73 7.14
CA ILE A 98 12.79 18.10 8.03
C ILE A 98 12.51 17.62 9.45
N GLY A 99 11.30 17.83 9.96
CA GLY A 99 10.92 17.42 11.32
C GLY A 99 11.06 15.92 11.54
N VAL A 100 10.66 15.09 10.57
CA VAL A 100 10.74 13.63 10.67
C VAL A 100 12.16 13.12 10.43
N VAL A 101 12.85 13.61 9.39
CA VAL A 101 14.22 13.19 9.07
C VAL A 101 15.17 13.48 10.24
N ASN A 102 15.04 14.64 10.88
CA ASN A 102 15.87 14.99 12.04
C ASN A 102 15.45 14.28 13.34
N ALA A 103 14.31 13.58 13.35
CA ALA A 103 13.78 12.94 14.55
C ALA A 103 14.28 11.51 14.76
N VAL A 104 14.77 10.85 13.71
CA VAL A 104 15.13 9.42 13.73
C VAL A 104 16.40 9.15 12.93
N ASP A 105 17.20 8.16 13.36
CA ASP A 105 18.43 7.75 12.68
C ASP A 105 18.22 6.69 11.59
N VAL A 106 16.98 6.23 11.39
CA VAL A 106 16.63 5.24 10.35
C VAL A 106 16.31 5.92 9.01
N PRO A 107 16.39 5.21 7.87
CA PRO A 107 15.97 5.76 6.59
C PRO A 107 14.52 6.25 6.59
N VAL A 108 14.32 7.46 6.09
CA VAL A 108 13.00 8.05 5.89
C VAL A 108 12.68 8.10 4.40
N THR A 109 11.56 7.51 4.00
CA THR A 109 11.06 7.49 2.62
C THR A 109 9.79 8.32 2.47
N LEU A 110 9.40 8.62 1.24
CA LEU A 110 8.22 9.44 0.96
C LEU A 110 7.34 8.81 -0.11
N LYS A 111 6.01 8.83 0.07
CA LYS A 111 5.06 8.40 -0.97
C LYS A 111 4.09 9.50 -1.41
N ILE A 112 4.25 9.97 -2.65
CA ILE A 112 3.45 11.05 -3.28
C ILE A 112 2.52 10.55 -4.41
N ARG A 113 1.72 11.51 -4.90
CA ARG A 113 1.00 11.50 -6.18
C ARG A 113 1.61 12.57 -7.10
N THR A 114 1.22 12.62 -8.37
CA THR A 114 1.80 13.57 -9.33
C THR A 114 1.45 15.04 -9.07
N GLY A 115 0.41 15.30 -8.27
CA GLY A 115 -0.04 16.62 -7.85
C GLY A 115 -1.43 16.61 -7.23
N TRP A 116 -2.02 17.78 -7.03
CA TRP A 116 -3.39 17.92 -6.50
C TRP A 116 -4.46 17.66 -7.56
N ALA A 117 -4.29 18.22 -8.75
CA ALA A 117 -5.20 18.07 -9.89
C ALA A 117 -4.37 17.99 -11.18
N PRO A 118 -4.93 17.52 -12.32
CA PRO A 118 -4.19 17.46 -13.59
C PRO A 118 -3.51 18.77 -13.98
N GLU A 119 -4.15 19.91 -13.69
CA GLU A 119 -3.66 21.26 -13.97
C GLU A 119 -2.61 21.73 -12.96
N HIS A 120 -2.46 21.00 -11.85
CA HIS A 120 -1.59 21.32 -10.71
C HIS A 120 -0.71 20.12 -10.35
N ARG A 121 0.11 19.68 -11.32
CA ARG A 121 1.18 18.70 -11.12
C ARG A 121 2.45 19.40 -10.65
N ASN A 122 2.92 19.05 -9.45
CA ASN A 122 4.14 19.61 -8.87
C ASN A 122 5.08 18.52 -8.29
N CYS A 123 4.96 17.28 -8.74
CA CYS A 123 5.79 16.18 -8.25
C CYS A 123 7.29 16.38 -8.46
N VAL A 124 7.74 17.11 -9.50
CA VAL A 124 9.16 17.44 -9.69
C VAL A 124 9.67 18.38 -8.60
N GLU A 125 8.94 19.46 -8.31
CA GLU A 125 9.23 20.38 -7.21
C GLU A 125 9.27 19.64 -5.87
N ILE A 126 8.25 18.83 -5.58
CA ILE A 126 8.16 18.07 -4.33
C ILE A 126 9.26 17.01 -4.23
N ALA A 127 9.70 16.42 -5.33
CA ALA A 127 10.78 15.44 -5.34
C ALA A 127 12.14 16.07 -5.01
N GLN A 128 12.46 17.20 -5.65
CA GLN A 128 13.68 17.95 -5.36
C GLN A 128 13.69 18.43 -3.90
N LEU A 129 12.55 18.97 -3.44
CA LEU A 129 12.38 19.36 -2.05
C LEU A 129 12.60 18.17 -1.10
N ALA A 130 12.10 16.98 -1.44
CA ALA A 130 12.25 15.80 -0.61
C ALA A 130 13.71 15.34 -0.51
N GLU A 131 14.43 15.35 -1.64
CA GLU A 131 15.86 15.08 -1.69
C GLU A 131 16.66 16.08 -0.83
N ASP A 132 16.38 17.38 -0.95
CA ASP A 132 17.01 18.43 -0.14
C ASP A 132 16.74 18.28 1.37
N CYS A 133 15.59 17.68 1.73
CA CYS A 133 15.24 17.41 3.12
C CYS A 133 15.84 16.10 3.67
N GLY A 134 16.56 15.32 2.88
CA GLY A 134 17.20 14.07 3.31
C GLY A 134 16.33 12.82 3.19
N ILE A 135 15.26 12.85 2.38
CA ILE A 135 14.49 11.63 2.07
C ILE A 135 15.36 10.67 1.26
N GLN A 136 15.35 9.39 1.63
CA GLN A 136 16.23 8.38 1.04
C GLN A 136 15.60 7.57 -0.10
N ALA A 137 14.27 7.64 -0.29
CA ALA A 137 13.60 7.08 -1.46
C ALA A 137 12.21 7.70 -1.65
N LEU A 138 11.76 7.82 -2.90
CA LEU A 138 10.49 8.45 -3.27
C LEU A 138 9.60 7.52 -4.11
N SER A 139 8.45 7.14 -3.57
CA SER A 139 7.41 6.41 -4.28
C SER A 139 6.38 7.36 -4.92
N ILE A 140 6.11 7.22 -6.21
CA ILE A 140 5.20 8.11 -6.94
C ILE A 140 4.07 7.30 -7.57
N HIS A 141 2.84 7.53 -7.12
CA HIS A 141 1.68 7.05 -7.85
C HIS A 141 1.40 7.97 -9.05
N GLY A 142 1.35 7.40 -10.26
CA GLY A 142 1.13 8.08 -11.55
C GLY A 142 -0.25 8.72 -11.76
N ARG A 143 -0.90 9.24 -10.71
CA ARG A 143 -2.18 9.95 -10.80
C ARG A 143 -2.13 11.15 -9.87
N THR A 144 -2.86 12.20 -10.19
CA THR A 144 -3.06 13.33 -9.26
C THR A 144 -4.08 12.95 -8.20
N ARG A 145 -4.23 13.76 -7.15
CA ARG A 145 -5.27 13.56 -6.14
C ARG A 145 -6.66 13.52 -6.76
N ALA A 146 -6.97 14.46 -7.65
CA ALA A 146 -8.30 14.60 -8.25
C ALA A 146 -8.71 13.39 -9.11
N CYS A 147 -7.74 12.68 -9.70
CA CYS A 147 -8.01 11.46 -10.46
C CYS A 147 -8.62 10.33 -9.62
N LEU A 148 -8.48 10.34 -8.29
CA LEU A 148 -8.85 9.20 -7.44
C LEU A 148 -8.19 7.90 -7.93
N PHE A 149 -9.00 6.92 -8.34
CA PHE A 149 -8.59 5.71 -9.05
C PHE A 149 -9.17 5.64 -10.47
N ASN A 150 -9.72 6.76 -10.97
CA ASN A 150 -10.28 6.88 -12.31
C ASN A 150 -9.17 7.13 -13.34
N GLY A 151 -9.48 6.89 -14.62
CA GLY A 151 -8.52 6.97 -15.72
C GLY A 151 -7.36 5.99 -15.55
N GLU A 152 -6.27 6.23 -16.25
CA GLU A 152 -5.04 5.42 -16.17
C GLU A 152 -3.95 6.14 -15.38
N ALA A 153 -3.04 5.38 -14.76
CA ALA A 153 -1.81 5.94 -14.23
C ALA A 153 -0.88 6.35 -15.39
N GLU A 154 -0.42 7.59 -15.39
CA GLU A 154 0.60 8.11 -16.29
C GLU A 154 2.00 8.03 -15.68
N TYR A 155 2.98 7.77 -16.52
CA TYR A 155 4.36 7.51 -16.13
C TYR A 155 5.32 8.62 -16.56
N ASP A 156 4.82 9.66 -17.26
CA ASP A 156 5.60 10.80 -17.72
C ASP A 156 6.13 11.61 -16.54
N SER A 157 5.26 11.87 -15.55
CA SER A 157 5.64 12.55 -14.32
C SER A 157 6.72 11.77 -13.55
N ILE A 158 6.62 10.44 -13.52
CA ILE A 158 7.58 9.58 -12.80
C ILE A 158 8.94 9.62 -13.51
N ARG A 159 8.94 9.52 -14.84
CA ARG A 159 10.14 9.65 -15.68
C ARG A 159 10.80 11.02 -15.49
N ALA A 160 10.01 12.09 -15.52
CA ALA A 160 10.50 13.45 -15.33
C ALA A 160 11.14 13.64 -13.94
N VAL A 161 10.55 13.06 -12.89
CA VAL A 161 11.15 13.08 -11.55
C VAL A 161 12.45 12.29 -11.50
N LYS A 162 12.49 11.06 -12.05
CA LYS A 162 13.70 10.24 -12.07
C LYS A 162 14.89 10.92 -12.77
N GLN A 163 14.63 11.79 -13.74
CA GLN A 163 15.67 12.56 -14.42
C GLN A 163 16.18 13.79 -13.63
N LYS A 164 15.52 14.15 -12.53
CA LYS A 164 15.76 15.41 -11.80
C LYS A 164 16.27 15.24 -10.38
N VAL A 165 16.21 14.03 -9.83
CA VAL A 165 16.70 13.71 -8.48
C VAL A 165 17.60 12.48 -8.52
N SER A 166 18.49 12.37 -7.53
CA SER A 166 19.46 11.27 -7.41
C SER A 166 18.95 10.14 -6.51
N ILE A 167 18.03 10.43 -5.60
CA ILE A 167 17.43 9.42 -4.71
C ILE A 167 16.63 8.37 -5.50
N PRO A 168 16.56 7.11 -5.02
CA PRO A 168 15.77 6.06 -5.63
C PRO A 168 14.29 6.44 -5.83
N ILE A 169 13.78 6.20 -7.03
CA ILE A 169 12.38 6.40 -7.42
C ILE A 169 11.67 5.06 -7.58
N ILE A 170 10.51 4.93 -6.91
CA ILE A 170 9.64 3.76 -7.00
C ILE A 170 8.38 4.12 -7.78
N ALA A 171 8.21 3.53 -8.97
CA ALA A 171 7.03 3.77 -9.80
C ALA A 171 5.82 2.98 -9.30
N ASN A 172 4.65 3.62 -9.28
CA ASN A 172 3.41 3.03 -8.77
C ASN A 172 2.18 3.44 -9.58
N GLY A 173 1.21 2.52 -9.66
CA GLY A 173 -0.06 2.71 -10.33
C GLY A 173 -0.20 1.75 -11.51
N ASP A 174 -1.31 1.04 -11.58
CA ASP A 174 -1.76 0.20 -12.72
C ASP A 174 -0.73 -0.78 -13.32
N ILE A 175 0.26 -1.19 -12.52
CA ILE A 175 1.14 -2.31 -12.85
C ILE A 175 0.43 -3.60 -12.39
N THR A 176 -0.16 -4.31 -13.35
CA THR A 176 -1.06 -5.45 -13.08
C THR A 176 -0.54 -6.79 -13.59
N ASN A 177 0.55 -6.81 -14.35
CA ASN A 177 1.14 -8.02 -14.90
C ASN A 177 2.65 -7.81 -15.20
N PRO A 178 3.40 -8.89 -15.48
CA PRO A 178 4.84 -8.82 -15.73
C PRO A 178 5.25 -7.97 -16.94
N HIS A 179 4.50 -8.02 -18.05
CA HIS A 179 4.79 -7.18 -19.22
C HIS A 179 4.64 -5.69 -18.91
N LYS A 180 3.57 -5.30 -18.20
CA LYS A 180 3.37 -3.91 -17.78
C LYS A 180 4.47 -3.46 -16.81
N ALA A 181 4.89 -4.34 -15.90
CA ALA A 181 5.99 -4.05 -14.98
C ALA A 181 7.29 -3.73 -15.76
N ARG A 182 7.68 -4.58 -16.70
CA ARG A 182 8.85 -4.35 -17.59
C ARG A 182 8.73 -3.04 -18.36
N ALA A 183 7.59 -2.81 -19.01
CA ALA A 183 7.36 -1.60 -19.80
C ALA A 183 7.44 -0.32 -18.97
N VAL A 184 6.92 -0.34 -17.73
CA VAL A 184 7.01 0.81 -16.81
C VAL A 184 8.45 1.07 -16.37
N LEU A 185 9.22 0.03 -16.04
CA LEU A 185 10.64 0.17 -15.70
C LEU A 185 11.43 0.74 -16.88
N ASP A 186 11.26 0.18 -18.09
CA ASP A 186 11.93 0.68 -19.30
C ASP A 186 11.59 2.14 -19.59
N TYR A 187 10.31 2.51 -19.50
CA TYR A 187 9.88 3.84 -19.85
C TYR A 187 10.32 4.90 -18.85
N THR A 188 10.21 4.60 -17.55
CA THR A 188 10.47 5.57 -16.48
C THR A 188 11.93 5.64 -16.07
N GLY A 189 12.69 4.54 -16.24
CA GLY A 189 13.99 4.37 -15.61
C GLY A 189 13.94 4.29 -14.09
N ALA A 190 12.77 4.01 -13.49
CA ALA A 190 12.62 3.89 -12.04
C ALA A 190 13.44 2.73 -11.47
N ASP A 191 13.86 2.86 -10.20
CA ASP A 191 14.73 1.90 -9.52
C ASP A 191 13.96 0.71 -8.94
N ALA A 192 12.66 0.89 -8.68
CA ALA A 192 11.76 -0.17 -8.23
C ALA A 192 10.31 0.07 -8.65
N LEU A 193 9.48 -0.96 -8.46
CA LEU A 193 8.03 -0.92 -8.67
C LEU A 193 7.30 -1.18 -7.36
N MET A 194 6.20 -0.46 -7.14
CA MET A 194 5.27 -0.75 -6.05
C MET A 194 3.94 -1.24 -6.61
N ILE A 195 3.54 -2.45 -6.22
CA ILE A 195 2.29 -3.10 -6.65
C ILE A 195 1.27 -3.03 -5.53
N GLY A 196 0.04 -2.63 -5.87
CA GLY A 196 -1.07 -2.45 -4.93
C GLY A 196 -2.21 -3.41 -5.20
N ARG A 197 -3.22 -2.94 -5.93
CA ARG A 197 -4.49 -3.67 -6.16
C ARG A 197 -4.28 -5.04 -6.80
N ALA A 198 -3.35 -5.19 -7.73
CA ALA A 198 -3.11 -6.45 -8.42
C ALA A 198 -2.56 -7.57 -7.51
N ALA A 199 -2.05 -7.25 -6.33
CA ALA A 199 -1.66 -8.25 -5.33
C ALA A 199 -2.83 -8.70 -4.45
N GLN A 200 -3.98 -8.00 -4.48
CA GLN A 200 -5.20 -8.46 -3.81
C GLN A 200 -5.76 -9.65 -4.58
N GLY A 201 -5.87 -10.81 -3.93
CA GLY A 201 -6.36 -12.03 -4.59
C GLY A 201 -5.30 -12.77 -5.43
N ARG A 202 -4.14 -12.17 -5.67
CA ARG A 202 -3.02 -12.76 -6.39
C ARG A 202 -1.68 -12.40 -5.72
N PRO A 203 -1.43 -12.80 -4.46
CA PRO A 203 -0.21 -12.43 -3.75
C PRO A 203 1.07 -12.95 -4.40
N TRP A 204 0.99 -14.00 -5.24
CA TRP A 204 2.12 -14.51 -6.01
C TRP A 204 2.50 -13.64 -7.22
N ILE A 205 1.80 -12.54 -7.50
CA ILE A 205 2.16 -11.62 -8.58
C ILE A 205 3.59 -11.10 -8.47
N PHE A 206 4.11 -10.96 -7.24
CA PHE A 206 5.49 -10.49 -7.02
C PHE A 206 6.52 -11.44 -7.63
N ARG A 207 6.38 -12.76 -7.44
CA ARG A 207 7.30 -13.75 -8.05
C ARG A 207 7.13 -13.86 -9.56
N GLU A 208 5.92 -13.64 -10.09
CA GLU A 208 5.67 -13.64 -11.53
C GLU A 208 6.33 -12.44 -12.21
N ILE A 209 6.20 -11.25 -11.61
CA ILE A 209 6.88 -10.04 -12.08
C ILE A 209 8.39 -10.22 -11.99
N GLN A 210 8.90 -10.65 -10.83
CA GLN A 210 10.33 -10.83 -10.62
C GLN A 210 10.93 -11.82 -11.62
N HIS A 211 10.31 -12.99 -11.80
CA HIS A 211 10.78 -13.99 -12.75
C HIS A 211 10.87 -13.44 -14.17
N TYR A 212 9.83 -12.76 -14.66
CA TYR A 212 9.84 -12.18 -16.00
C TYR A 212 10.88 -11.06 -16.17
N LEU A 213 11.13 -10.26 -15.14
CA LEU A 213 12.17 -9.23 -15.19
C LEU A 213 13.58 -9.85 -15.25
N ASP A 214 13.79 -10.98 -14.59
CA ASP A 214 15.09 -11.66 -14.53
C ASP A 214 15.36 -12.52 -15.79
N THR A 215 14.33 -13.18 -16.34
CA THR A 215 14.49 -14.19 -17.40
C THR A 215 13.92 -13.77 -18.76
N GLY A 216 12.97 -12.84 -18.78
CA GLY A 216 12.16 -12.53 -19.96
C GLY A 216 11.06 -13.56 -20.26
N GLU A 217 10.90 -14.58 -19.42
CA GLU A 217 9.92 -15.66 -19.59
C GLU A 217 8.77 -15.52 -18.59
N LEU A 218 7.56 -15.91 -18.99
CA LEU A 218 6.40 -15.91 -18.09
C LEU A 218 6.34 -17.22 -17.31
N LEU A 219 6.09 -17.14 -16.01
CA LEU A 219 5.67 -18.31 -15.24
C LEU A 219 4.29 -18.78 -15.71
N PRO A 220 4.04 -20.11 -15.71
CA PRO A 220 2.69 -20.62 -15.93
C PRO A 220 1.75 -20.12 -14.81
N PRO A 221 0.43 -20.02 -15.08
CA PRO A 221 -0.55 -19.74 -14.05
C PRO A 221 -0.43 -20.71 -12.88
N LEU A 222 -0.61 -20.20 -11.65
CA LEU A 222 -0.56 -21.05 -10.46
C LEU A 222 -1.71 -22.08 -10.50
N PRO A 223 -1.44 -23.39 -10.34
CA PRO A 223 -2.48 -24.40 -10.32
C PRO A 223 -3.53 -24.15 -9.23
N LEU A 224 -4.79 -24.48 -9.49
CA LEU A 224 -5.89 -24.26 -8.53
C LEU A 224 -5.64 -24.92 -7.17
N ALA A 225 -4.98 -26.08 -7.13
CA ALA A 225 -4.60 -26.75 -5.89
C ALA A 225 -3.66 -25.88 -5.03
N GLU A 226 -2.71 -25.18 -5.65
CA GLU A 226 -1.83 -24.25 -4.95
C GLU A 226 -2.55 -22.97 -4.52
N VAL A 227 -3.50 -22.49 -5.34
CA VAL A 227 -4.39 -21.37 -4.95
C VAL A 227 -5.22 -21.74 -3.72
N LYS A 228 -5.85 -22.94 -3.70
CA LYS A 228 -6.56 -23.50 -2.53
C LYS A 228 -5.67 -23.49 -1.30
N ARG A 229 -4.46 -24.06 -1.41
CA ARG A 229 -3.50 -24.17 -0.30
C ARG A 229 -3.15 -22.80 0.28
N LEU A 230 -2.80 -21.83 -0.56
CA LEU A 230 -2.45 -20.48 -0.13
C LEU A 230 -3.64 -19.76 0.51
N LEU A 231 -4.83 -19.87 -0.08
CA LEU A 231 -6.03 -19.20 0.42
C LEU A 231 -6.47 -19.76 1.77
N CYS A 232 -6.55 -21.09 1.93
CA CYS A 232 -6.90 -21.70 3.20
C CYS A 232 -5.87 -21.38 4.29
N THR A 233 -4.57 -21.39 3.97
CA THR A 233 -3.51 -21.01 4.92
C THR A 233 -3.68 -19.57 5.38
N HIS A 234 -3.87 -18.63 4.45
CA HIS A 234 -4.08 -17.22 4.77
C HIS A 234 -5.35 -16.99 5.59
N VAL A 235 -6.44 -17.73 5.33
CA VAL A 235 -7.67 -17.63 6.14
C VAL A 235 -7.45 -18.13 7.57
N ARG A 236 -6.73 -19.24 7.76
CA ARG A 236 -6.33 -19.73 9.09
C ARG A 236 -5.51 -18.67 9.84
N GLU A 237 -4.50 -18.10 9.20
CA GLU A 237 -3.69 -17.03 9.79
C GLU A 237 -4.52 -15.79 10.18
N LEU A 238 -5.54 -15.44 9.39
CA LEU A 238 -6.46 -14.35 9.73
C LEU A 238 -7.33 -14.69 10.96
N HIS A 239 -7.75 -15.95 11.09
CA HIS A 239 -8.50 -16.43 12.25
C HIS A 239 -7.63 -16.40 13.52
N ASP A 240 -6.38 -16.84 13.42
CA ASP A 240 -5.44 -16.84 14.52
C ASP A 240 -5.07 -15.41 14.94
N PHE A 241 -4.74 -14.54 13.99
CA PHE A 241 -4.25 -13.19 14.27
C PHE A 241 -5.33 -12.26 14.82
N TYR A 242 -6.55 -12.31 14.26
CA TYR A 242 -7.65 -11.43 14.70
C TYR A 242 -8.57 -12.09 15.75
N GLY A 243 -8.37 -13.37 16.04
CA GLY A 243 -9.25 -14.19 16.84
C GLY A 243 -10.54 -14.58 16.10
N GLN A 244 -11.24 -15.57 16.64
CA GLN A 244 -12.40 -16.22 16.00
C GLN A 244 -13.46 -15.22 15.49
N ALA A 245 -13.89 -14.25 16.32
CA ALA A 245 -14.98 -13.34 15.97
C ALA A 245 -14.63 -12.25 14.93
N LYS A 246 -13.40 -11.75 14.92
CA LYS A 246 -12.96 -10.71 13.94
C LYS A 246 -12.33 -11.36 12.71
N GLY A 247 -11.67 -12.50 12.87
CA GLY A 247 -10.97 -13.24 11.82
C GLY A 247 -11.86 -13.55 10.63
N TYR A 248 -13.00 -14.22 10.86
CA TYR A 248 -13.89 -14.60 9.76
C TYR A 248 -14.42 -13.37 8.99
N ARG A 249 -14.65 -12.24 9.68
CA ARG A 249 -15.12 -10.99 9.07
C ARG A 249 -14.05 -10.36 8.18
N ILE A 250 -12.79 -10.46 8.58
CA ILE A 250 -11.66 -9.99 7.76
C ILE A 250 -11.44 -10.94 6.58
N ALA A 251 -11.52 -12.25 6.81
CA ALA A 251 -11.37 -13.28 5.78
C ALA A 251 -12.33 -13.08 4.59
N ARG A 252 -13.61 -12.74 4.84
CA ARG A 252 -14.62 -12.39 3.80
C ARG A 252 -14.06 -11.45 2.74
N LYS A 253 -13.35 -10.41 3.17
CA LYS A 253 -12.77 -9.42 2.26
C LYS A 253 -11.61 -9.99 1.45
N HIS A 254 -10.74 -10.77 2.09
CA HIS A 254 -9.56 -11.33 1.44
C HIS A 254 -9.99 -12.39 0.42
N VAL A 255 -10.85 -13.33 0.81
CA VAL A 255 -11.45 -14.35 -0.07
C VAL A 255 -12.18 -13.70 -1.24
N SER A 256 -12.97 -12.65 -0.99
CA SER A 256 -13.64 -11.91 -2.06
C SER A 256 -12.67 -11.36 -3.12
N TRP A 257 -11.42 -11.06 -2.79
CA TRP A 257 -10.43 -10.63 -3.78
C TRP A 257 -9.92 -11.80 -4.63
N TYR A 258 -9.68 -12.97 -4.03
CA TYR A 258 -9.31 -14.17 -4.79
C TYR A 258 -10.43 -14.58 -5.75
N LEU A 259 -11.69 -14.56 -5.29
CA LEU A 259 -12.83 -14.91 -6.13
C LEU A 259 -13.02 -13.94 -7.30
N GLN A 260 -12.77 -12.64 -7.12
CA GLN A 260 -12.84 -11.66 -8.22
C GLN A 260 -11.85 -11.97 -9.35
N GLU A 261 -10.68 -12.52 -9.03
CA GLU A 261 -9.64 -12.86 -10.00
C GLU A 261 -9.89 -14.23 -10.65
N HIS A 262 -10.45 -15.20 -9.91
CA HIS A 262 -10.49 -16.61 -10.32
C HIS A 262 -11.88 -17.19 -10.61
N ALA A 263 -12.95 -16.56 -10.12
CA ALA A 263 -14.31 -17.09 -10.24
C ALA A 263 -15.37 -15.99 -10.09
N PRO A 264 -15.78 -15.37 -11.19
CA PRO A 264 -16.73 -14.25 -11.17
C PRO A 264 -18.17 -14.65 -10.85
N ASP A 265 -18.49 -15.94 -10.68
CA ASP A 265 -19.81 -16.37 -10.23
C ASP A 265 -20.03 -15.97 -8.76
N ASP A 266 -20.97 -15.05 -8.57
CA ASP A 266 -21.24 -14.39 -7.30
C ASP A 266 -21.93 -15.33 -6.29
N GLN A 267 -22.38 -16.53 -6.70
CA GLN A 267 -23.09 -17.45 -5.83
C GLN A 267 -22.24 -17.90 -4.64
N PHE A 268 -21.03 -18.43 -4.87
CA PHE A 268 -20.14 -18.87 -3.78
C PHE A 268 -19.71 -17.69 -2.89
N ARG A 269 -19.47 -16.52 -3.49
CA ARG A 269 -19.12 -15.32 -2.72
C ARG A 269 -20.25 -14.90 -1.78
N ARG A 270 -21.51 -14.98 -2.21
CA ARG A 270 -22.67 -14.66 -1.38
C ARG A 270 -22.82 -15.64 -0.23
N THR A 271 -22.72 -16.94 -0.49
CA THR A 271 -22.81 -17.96 0.56
C THR A 271 -21.66 -17.83 1.55
N PHE A 272 -20.42 -17.66 1.07
CA PHE A 272 -19.25 -17.46 1.93
C PHE A 272 -19.36 -16.22 2.83
N ASN A 273 -19.91 -15.12 2.32
CA ASN A 273 -20.10 -13.89 3.09
C ASN A 273 -21.16 -14.00 4.18
N ALA A 274 -22.07 -14.98 4.10
CA ALA A 274 -23.07 -15.25 5.12
C ALA A 274 -22.54 -16.11 6.28
N ILE A 275 -21.40 -16.80 6.11
CA ILE A 275 -20.81 -17.67 7.13
C ILE A 275 -20.30 -16.85 8.32
N GLU A 276 -20.78 -17.17 9.52
CA GLU A 276 -20.44 -16.48 10.78
C GLU A 276 -19.49 -17.27 11.69
N ASP A 277 -19.03 -18.45 11.24
CA ASP A 277 -18.07 -19.30 11.93
C ASP A 277 -16.76 -19.46 11.14
N ALA A 278 -15.64 -19.60 11.84
CA ALA A 278 -14.31 -19.71 11.23
C ALA A 278 -14.04 -21.10 10.61
N SER A 279 -14.47 -22.18 11.28
CA SER A 279 -14.32 -23.54 10.77
C SER A 279 -15.16 -23.73 9.50
N GLU A 280 -16.41 -23.27 9.55
CA GLU A 280 -17.32 -23.31 8.40
C GLU A 280 -16.76 -22.58 7.17
N GLN A 281 -16.01 -21.48 7.35
CA GLN A 281 -15.34 -20.80 6.24
C GLN A 281 -14.28 -21.67 5.57
N LEU A 282 -13.50 -22.42 6.35
CA LEU A 282 -12.46 -23.29 5.81
C LEU A 282 -13.07 -24.48 5.07
N GLU A 283 -14.09 -25.11 5.65
CA GLU A 283 -14.85 -26.20 5.00
C GLU A 283 -15.48 -25.74 3.69
N ALA A 284 -16.11 -24.56 3.67
CA ALA A 284 -16.71 -24.00 2.47
C ALA A 284 -15.67 -23.73 1.37
N LEU A 285 -14.47 -23.25 1.72
CA LEU A 285 -13.37 -23.07 0.76
C LEU A 285 -12.88 -24.40 0.22
N GLU A 286 -12.72 -25.41 1.07
CA GLU A 286 -12.23 -26.73 0.66
C GLU A 286 -13.20 -27.39 -0.33
N ALA A 287 -14.49 -27.38 -0.01
CA ALA A 287 -15.57 -27.88 -0.86
C ALA A 287 -15.68 -27.12 -2.19
N TYR A 288 -15.48 -25.79 -2.16
CA TYR A 288 -15.52 -24.98 -3.37
C TYR A 288 -14.44 -25.40 -4.38
N PHE A 289 -13.20 -25.58 -3.94
CA PHE A 289 -12.10 -25.96 -4.82
C PHE A 289 -12.16 -27.43 -5.28
N GLU A 290 -12.83 -28.31 -4.53
CA GLU A 290 -13.04 -29.71 -4.93
C GLU A 290 -13.92 -29.87 -6.17
N ASN A 291 -14.82 -28.91 -6.44
CA ASN A 291 -15.62 -28.90 -7.67
C ASN A 291 -14.80 -28.69 -8.95
N PHE A 292 -13.53 -28.30 -8.82
CA PHE A 292 -12.60 -28.05 -9.93
C PHE A 292 -11.43 -29.05 -9.96
N ALA A 293 -11.43 -30.02 -9.05
CA ALA A 293 -10.39 -31.05 -8.93
C ALA A 293 -10.62 -32.23 -9.89
#